data_AF-A0A0J8G819-F1
#
_entry.id   AF-A0A0J8G819-F1
#
_cell.length_a   1.000
_cell.length_b   1.000
_cell.length_c   1.000
_cell.angle_alpha   90.00
_cell.angle_beta   90.00
_cell.angle_gamma   90.00
#
_symmetry.space_group_name_H-M   'P 1'
#
loop_
_entity.id
_entity.type
_entity.pdbx_description
1 polymer ?
#
loop_
_entity_poly.entity_id
_entity_poly.type
_entity_poly.pdbx_seq_one_letter_code
_entity_poly.pdbx_strand_id
1 'polypeptide(L)'
;MLKEQLYFVKKANLYEIYTDAEDTDTFAVGYIREIYPDFLLLETYDRTGNFDGFRFILVENIYMIKEKTQYLNRFEEIEPASATLPTWDAGMEVLDKIIFWLCEEHILFEMETFEGEILVGYMESYHSGVIKIKHIGANDLKADGWAYIMRDSISEISIETCRLAIIK
;
A
#
# COMPACT_ATOMS: atom_id res chain seq x y z
N MET A 1 -8.70 16.64 -6.08
CA MET A 1 -8.66 17.59 -4.94
C MET A 1 -7.36 17.33 -4.21
N LEU A 2 -6.43 18.29 -4.16
CA LEU A 2 -5.21 18.12 -3.35
C LEU A 2 -5.65 17.90 -1.89
N LYS A 3 -5.22 16.80 -1.26
CA LYS A 3 -5.61 16.46 0.10
C LYS A 3 -4.89 17.34 1.10
N GLU A 4 -5.46 18.51 1.36
CA GLU A 4 -4.97 19.49 2.36
C GLU A 4 -4.67 18.85 3.73
N GLN A 5 -5.36 17.75 4.07
CA GLN A 5 -5.07 16.95 5.25
C GLN A 5 -3.60 16.46 5.33
N LEU A 6 -2.95 16.13 4.20
CA LEU A 6 -1.54 15.74 4.16
C LEU A 6 -0.56 16.89 4.46
N TYR A 7 -1.02 18.14 4.51
CA TYR A 7 -0.18 19.25 4.98
C TYR A 7 0.10 19.17 6.49
N PHE A 8 -0.78 18.51 7.24
CA PHE A 8 -0.70 18.46 8.70
C PHE A 8 0.06 17.25 9.23
N VAL A 9 0.37 16.27 8.37
CA VAL A 9 1.02 15.03 8.79
C VAL A 9 2.54 15.18 8.85
N LYS A 10 3.17 14.40 9.73
CA LYS A 10 4.62 14.37 9.95
C LYS A 10 5.10 12.93 9.93
N LYS A 11 6.21 12.68 9.21
CA LYS A 11 6.78 11.33 9.06
C LYS A 11 7.11 10.62 10.38
N ALA A 12 7.36 11.37 11.45
CA ALA A 12 7.70 10.82 12.77
C ALA A 12 6.49 10.41 13.62
N ASN A 13 5.26 10.63 13.15
CA ASN A 13 4.05 10.33 13.91
C ASN A 13 3.39 9.06 13.38
N LEU A 14 2.71 8.36 14.29
CA LEU A 14 1.86 7.21 13.97
C LEU A 14 0.44 7.69 13.65
N TYR A 15 -0.15 7.11 12.61
CA TYR A 15 -1.46 7.51 12.09
C TYR A 15 -2.41 6.32 11.94
N GLU A 16 -3.71 6.60 12.07
CA GLU A 16 -4.78 5.81 11.48
C GLU A 16 -5.11 6.41 10.11
N ILE A 17 -5.05 5.60 9.05
CA ILE A 17 -5.35 6.00 7.67
C ILE A 17 -6.60 5.25 7.20
N TYR A 18 -7.63 6.01 6.84
CA TYR A 18 -8.92 5.47 6.41
C TYR A 18 -9.11 5.69 4.91
N THR A 19 -9.40 4.62 4.19
CA THR A 19 -9.52 4.60 2.71
C THR A 19 -10.91 4.22 2.22
N ASP A 20 -11.75 3.61 3.06
CA ASP A 20 -13.14 3.26 2.74
C ASP A 20 -14.12 4.08 3.58
N ALA A 21 -14.85 4.99 2.93
CA ALA A 21 -15.81 5.85 3.61
C ALA A 21 -17.09 5.11 4.06
N GLU A 22 -17.37 3.94 3.48
CA GLU A 22 -18.51 3.09 3.82
C GLU A 22 -18.18 2.13 4.99
N ASP A 23 -16.90 1.79 5.19
CA ASP A 23 -16.40 1.03 6.35
C ASP A 23 -15.50 1.89 7.24
N THR A 24 -16.13 2.59 8.19
CA THR A 24 -15.41 3.45 9.14
C THR A 24 -14.72 2.70 10.28
N ASP A 25 -14.91 1.38 10.39
CA ASP A 25 -14.31 0.55 11.45
C ASP A 25 -12.97 -0.06 11.01
N THR A 26 -12.65 0.01 9.72
CA THR A 26 -11.40 -0.49 9.13
C THR A 26 -10.46 0.65 8.76
N PHE A 27 -9.20 0.55 9.19
CA PHE A 27 -8.15 1.52 8.89
C PHE A 27 -6.76 0.87 8.95
N ALA A 28 -5.81 1.47 8.24
CA ALA A 28 -4.39 1.14 8.36
C ALA A 28 -3.77 1.89 9.54
N VAL A 29 -2.84 1.25 10.24
CA VAL A 29 -2.04 1.90 11.30
C VAL A 29 -0.60 1.95 10.84
N GLY A 30 0.03 3.12 10.86
CA GLY A 30 1.38 3.20 10.32
C GLY A 30 2.09 4.55 10.41
N TYR A 31 3.39 4.52 10.09
CA TYR A 31 4.23 5.70 9.89
C TYR A 31 4.28 6.08 8.42
N ILE A 32 4.08 7.36 8.14
CA ILE A 32 4.21 7.90 6.78
C ILE A 32 5.69 7.99 6.43
N ARG A 33 6.15 7.20 5.45
CA ARG A 33 7.55 7.20 5.00
C ARG A 33 7.79 8.25 3.92
N GLU A 34 6.85 8.38 2.98
CA GLU A 34 6.93 9.36 1.92
C GLU A 34 5.55 9.79 1.40
N ILE A 35 5.46 11.02 0.92
CA ILE A 35 4.27 11.56 0.25
C ILE A 35 4.67 11.96 -1.16
N TYR A 36 4.15 11.22 -2.13
CA TYR A 36 4.23 11.55 -3.55
C TYR A 36 2.97 12.32 -3.97
N PRO A 37 2.95 12.95 -5.17
CA PRO A 37 1.79 13.72 -5.63
C PRO A 37 0.46 12.92 -5.57
N ASP A 38 0.50 11.67 -6.02
CA ASP A 38 -0.69 10.82 -6.12
C ASP A 38 -0.70 9.67 -5.11
N PHE A 39 0.40 9.40 -4.40
CA PHE A 39 0.52 8.24 -3.50
C PHE A 39 1.13 8.60 -2.15
N LEU A 40 0.61 7.96 -1.11
CA LEU A 40 1.19 7.91 0.23
C LEU A 40 1.93 6.57 0.38
N LEU A 41 3.20 6.61 0.76
CA LEU A 41 3.91 5.41 1.21
C LEU A 41 3.79 5.31 2.73
N LEU A 42 3.04 4.32 3.18
CA LEU A 42 2.79 4.00 4.57
C LEU A 42 3.53 2.73 4.96
N GLU A 43 4.26 2.77 6.06
CA GLU A 43 4.77 1.59 6.75
C GLU A 43 3.74 1.14 7.77
N THR A 44 3.25 -0.09 7.67
CA THR A 44 2.06 -0.53 8.42
C THR A 44 2.35 -1.53 9.51
N TYR A 45 1.44 -1.60 10.47
CA TYR A 45 1.48 -2.54 11.59
C TYR A 45 0.14 -3.23 11.79
N ASP A 46 0.21 -4.52 12.14
CA ASP A 46 -0.97 -5.32 12.46
C ASP A 46 -1.59 -4.90 13.81
N ARG A 47 -2.72 -5.51 14.17
CA ARG A 47 -3.44 -5.22 15.43
C ARG A 47 -2.65 -5.53 16.71
N THR A 48 -1.53 -6.25 16.59
CA THR A 48 -0.65 -6.63 17.69
C THR A 48 0.65 -5.81 17.70
N GLY A 49 0.84 -4.90 16.74
CA GLY A 49 2.01 -4.05 16.63
C GLY A 49 3.18 -4.67 15.87
N ASN A 50 2.99 -5.82 15.21
CA ASN A 50 4.04 -6.35 14.34
C ASN A 50 4.05 -5.57 13.03
N PHE A 51 5.24 -5.44 12.43
CA PHE A 51 5.39 -4.91 11.09
C PHE A 51 4.54 -5.72 10.11
N ASP A 52 3.70 -5.02 9.35
CA ASP A 52 2.75 -5.56 8.38
C ASP A 52 2.97 -4.94 7.00
N GLY A 53 4.24 -4.77 6.64
CA GLY A 53 4.63 -4.39 5.30
C GLY A 53 4.53 -2.89 5.00
N PHE A 54 4.49 -2.61 3.70
CA PHE A 54 4.36 -1.27 3.15
C PHE A 54 3.16 -1.18 2.25
N ARG A 55 2.43 -0.06 2.32
CA ARG A 55 1.28 0.25 1.49
C ARG A 55 1.53 1.52 0.68
N PHE A 56 1.42 1.44 -0.63
CA PHE A 56 1.35 2.54 -1.58
C PHE A 56 -0.13 2.88 -1.78
N ILE A 57 -0.62 3.82 -0.99
CA ILE A 57 -2.04 4.17 -0.96
C ILE A 57 -2.26 5.35 -1.89
N LEU A 58 -3.18 5.22 -2.84
CA LEU A 58 -3.53 6.33 -3.68
C LEU A 58 -4.12 7.45 -2.81
N VAL A 59 -3.52 8.64 -2.92
CA VAL A 59 -3.85 9.79 -2.08
C VAL A 59 -5.33 10.05 -2.18
N GLU A 60 -5.95 10.04 -3.37
CA GLU A 60 -7.39 10.28 -3.55
C GLU A 60 -8.35 9.32 -2.84
N ASN A 61 -7.89 8.17 -2.38
CA ASN A 61 -8.70 7.22 -1.60
C ASN A 61 -8.73 7.51 -0.10
N ILE A 62 -7.71 8.19 0.45
CA ILE A 62 -7.65 8.54 1.89
C ILE A 62 -8.70 9.59 2.32
N TYR A 63 -9.87 9.20 2.78
CA TYR A 63 -10.89 10.20 3.17
C TYR A 63 -10.64 10.80 4.56
N MET A 64 -9.90 10.11 5.44
CA MET A 64 -9.63 10.58 6.80
C MET A 64 -8.28 10.07 7.33
N ILE A 65 -7.60 10.94 8.08
CA ILE A 65 -6.37 10.63 8.83
C ILE A 65 -6.59 11.03 10.28
N LYS A 66 -6.29 10.15 11.23
CA LYS A 66 -6.29 10.47 12.66
C LYS A 66 -4.91 10.24 13.27
N GLU A 67 -4.55 11.09 14.21
CA GLU A 67 -3.37 10.92 15.06
C GLU A 67 -3.76 11.02 16.54
N LYS A 68 -2.94 10.43 17.42
CA LYS A 68 -3.10 10.53 18.89
C LYS A 68 -4.47 10.09 19.41
N THR A 69 -5.02 9.05 18.79
CA THR A 69 -6.27 8.44 19.26
C THR A 69 -5.99 7.49 20.42
N GLN A 70 -7.03 7.14 21.19
CA GLN A 70 -6.91 6.13 22.25
C GLN A 70 -6.46 4.76 21.71
N TYR A 71 -6.79 4.45 20.45
CA TYR A 71 -6.38 3.20 19.82
C TYR A 71 -4.86 3.18 19.59
N LEU A 72 -4.31 4.29 19.06
CA LEU A 72 -2.87 4.43 18.79
C LEU A 72 -2.00 4.38 20.06
N ASN A 73 -2.55 4.67 21.25
CA ASN A 73 -1.80 4.55 22.51
C ASN A 73 -1.23 3.14 22.75
N ARG A 74 -1.80 2.10 22.13
CA ARG A 74 -1.30 0.72 22.22
C ARG A 74 -0.03 0.46 21.42
N PHE A 75 0.36 1.41 20.57
CA PHE A 75 1.46 1.33 19.62
C PHE A 75 2.56 2.37 19.95
N GLU A 76 2.49 3.05 21.10
CA GLU A 76 3.44 4.11 21.48
C GLU A 76 4.90 3.67 21.57
N GLU A 77 5.14 2.37 21.82
CA GLU A 77 6.48 1.79 21.95
C GLU A 77 7.04 1.24 20.62
N ILE A 78 6.26 1.29 19.54
CA ILE A 78 6.70 0.77 18.25
C ILE A 78 7.63 1.78 17.60
N GLU A 79 8.77 1.29 17.14
CA GLU A 79 9.68 2.09 16.32
C GLU A 79 9.44 1.80 14.82
N PRO A 80 9.62 2.80 13.95
CA PRO A 80 9.61 2.60 12.51
C PRO A 80 10.58 1.50 12.09
N ALA A 81 10.15 0.64 11.17
CA ALA A 81 10.98 -0.41 10.61
C ALA A 81 12.25 0.19 9.96
N SER A 82 13.36 -0.53 10.09
CA SER A 82 14.64 -0.18 9.46
C SER A 82 14.68 -0.55 7.97
N ALA A 83 13.64 -1.21 7.45
CA ALA A 83 13.54 -1.60 6.06
C ALA A 83 13.58 -0.37 5.15
N THR A 84 14.38 -0.48 4.09
CA THR A 84 14.61 0.59 3.13
C THR A 84 13.96 0.23 1.80
N LEU A 85 13.01 1.04 1.37
CA LEU A 85 12.47 1.00 0.01
C LEU A 85 13.26 1.95 -0.90
N PRO A 86 13.21 1.74 -2.23
CA PRO A 86 13.67 2.75 -3.17
C PRO A 86 12.97 4.08 -2.92
N THR A 87 13.65 5.17 -3.25
CA THR A 87 13.05 6.49 -3.32
C THR A 87 12.86 6.85 -4.78
N TRP A 88 11.72 7.44 -5.09
CA TRP A 88 11.42 7.86 -6.46
C TRP A 88 11.37 9.38 -6.53
N ASP A 89 12.01 9.96 -7.53
CA ASP A 89 11.86 11.40 -7.76
C ASP A 89 10.38 11.74 -7.97
N ALA A 90 9.89 12.69 -7.17
CA ALA A 90 8.51 13.10 -7.16
C ALA A 90 8.11 13.67 -8.55
N GLY A 91 7.12 13.03 -9.16
CA GLY A 91 6.57 13.39 -10.47
C GLY A 91 5.28 12.62 -10.75
N MET A 92 4.60 12.92 -11.84
CA MET A 92 3.30 12.31 -12.19
C MET A 92 3.38 10.79 -12.50
N GLU A 93 4.58 10.24 -12.61
CA GLU A 93 4.83 8.86 -13.04
C GLU A 93 5.30 7.96 -11.88
N VAL A 94 5.14 8.38 -10.63
CA VAL A 94 5.61 7.58 -9.48
C VAL A 94 4.99 6.18 -9.47
N LEU A 95 3.70 6.04 -9.80
CA LEU A 95 3.07 4.72 -9.92
C LEU A 95 3.73 3.86 -10.98
N ASP A 96 4.07 4.43 -12.13
CA ASP A 96 4.74 3.69 -13.20
C ASP A 96 6.12 3.23 -12.73
N LYS A 97 6.86 4.08 -12.00
CA LYS A 97 8.15 3.70 -11.39
C LYS A 97 8.00 2.59 -10.35
N ILE A 98 6.94 2.61 -9.54
CA ILE A 98 6.62 1.53 -8.59
C ILE A 98 6.31 0.24 -9.35
N ILE A 99 5.46 0.30 -10.39
CA ILE A 99 5.11 -0.85 -11.24
C ILE A 99 6.35 -1.45 -11.90
N PHE A 100 7.22 -0.62 -12.49
CA PHE A 100 8.47 -1.07 -13.10
C PHE A 100 9.37 -1.75 -12.06
N TRP A 101 9.53 -1.15 -10.89
CA TRP A 101 10.31 -1.74 -9.80
C TRP A 101 9.76 -3.11 -9.36
N LEU A 102 8.43 -3.24 -9.19
CA LEU A 102 7.79 -4.52 -8.86
C LEU A 102 8.01 -5.59 -9.95
N CYS A 103 8.05 -5.19 -11.22
CA CYS A 103 8.38 -6.07 -12.34
C CYS A 103 9.86 -6.50 -12.29
N GLU A 104 10.78 -5.55 -12.12
CA GLU A 104 12.22 -5.78 -12.18
C GLU A 104 12.71 -6.65 -11.01
N GLU A 105 12.24 -6.36 -9.80
CA GLU A 105 12.64 -7.07 -8.58
C GLU A 105 11.80 -8.34 -8.32
N HIS A 106 10.79 -8.61 -9.17
CA HIS A 106 9.88 -9.75 -9.06
C HIS A 106 9.26 -9.88 -7.66
N ILE A 107 8.69 -8.78 -7.17
CA ILE A 107 8.16 -8.67 -5.81
C ILE A 107 6.74 -9.24 -5.75
N LEU A 108 6.47 -10.08 -4.75
CA LEU A 108 5.13 -10.53 -4.42
C LEU A 108 4.37 -9.37 -3.78
N PHE A 109 3.21 -9.03 -4.34
CA PHE A 109 2.36 -7.95 -3.86
C PHE A 109 0.92 -8.40 -3.66
N GLU A 110 0.18 -7.59 -2.90
CA GLU A 110 -1.27 -7.51 -2.87
C GLU A 110 -1.67 -6.15 -3.46
N MET A 111 -2.70 -6.12 -4.30
CA MET A 111 -3.16 -4.90 -4.96
C MET A 111 -4.67 -4.82 -4.86
N GLU A 112 -5.14 -3.65 -4.50
CA GLU A 112 -6.56 -3.33 -4.48
C GLU A 112 -6.91 -2.49 -5.71
N THR A 113 -8.07 -2.74 -6.30
CA THR A 113 -8.66 -1.89 -7.34
C THR A 113 -9.71 -0.94 -6.75
N PHE A 114 -10.12 0.08 -7.49
CA PHE A 114 -11.23 0.96 -7.07
C PHE A 114 -12.56 0.24 -6.89
N GLU A 115 -12.71 -0.90 -7.54
CA GLU A 115 -13.87 -1.78 -7.49
C GLU A 115 -13.83 -2.70 -6.26
N GLY A 116 -12.79 -2.61 -5.43
CA GLY A 116 -12.59 -3.41 -4.24
C GLY A 116 -12.10 -4.84 -4.53
N GLU A 117 -11.62 -5.11 -5.75
CA GLU A 117 -11.00 -6.40 -6.04
C GLU A 117 -9.59 -6.44 -5.49
N ILE A 118 -9.25 -7.54 -4.82
CA ILE A 118 -7.90 -7.79 -4.31
C ILE A 118 -7.22 -8.83 -5.19
N LEU A 119 -6.09 -8.44 -5.78
CA LEU A 119 -5.22 -9.29 -6.58
C LEU A 119 -3.91 -9.55 -5.85
N VAL A 120 -3.51 -10.81 -5.76
CA VAL A 120 -2.22 -11.21 -5.19
C VAL A 120 -1.37 -11.82 -6.30
N GLY A 121 -0.10 -11.42 -6.40
CA GLY A 121 0.81 -12.05 -7.34
C GLY A 121 2.06 -11.26 -7.67
N TYR A 122 2.57 -11.49 -8.88
CA TYR A 122 3.79 -10.88 -9.40
C TYR A 122 3.51 -10.08 -10.65
N MET A 123 4.12 -8.89 -10.78
CA MET A 123 3.98 -8.07 -11.98
C MET A 123 4.91 -8.62 -13.03
N GLU A 124 4.38 -8.90 -14.22
CA GLU A 124 5.14 -9.61 -15.26
C GLU A 124 5.42 -8.72 -16.46
N SER A 125 4.51 -7.80 -16.77
CA SER A 125 4.75 -6.77 -17.79
C SER A 125 3.82 -5.59 -17.61
N TYR A 126 4.31 -4.40 -17.95
CA TYR A 126 3.53 -3.18 -18.05
C TYR A 126 3.72 -2.56 -19.43
N HIS A 127 2.64 -2.40 -20.18
CA HIS A 127 2.68 -1.82 -21.52
C HIS A 127 1.41 -1.03 -21.83
N SER A 128 1.58 0.22 -22.27
CA SER A 128 0.48 1.10 -22.70
C SER A 128 -0.67 1.19 -21.68
N GLY A 129 -0.35 1.33 -20.40
CA GLY A 129 -1.34 1.43 -19.33
C GLY A 129 -1.92 0.08 -18.86
N VAL A 130 -1.57 -1.05 -19.49
CA VAL A 130 -2.06 -2.38 -19.11
C VAL A 130 -0.98 -3.14 -18.33
N ILE A 131 -1.36 -3.65 -17.17
CA ILE A 131 -0.50 -4.46 -16.29
C ILE A 131 -0.92 -5.91 -16.41
N LYS A 132 0.04 -6.79 -16.70
CA LYS A 132 -0.12 -8.23 -16.67
C LYS A 132 0.43 -8.76 -15.36
N ILE A 133 -0.41 -9.49 -14.63
CA ILE A 133 -0.10 -10.05 -13.32
C ILE A 133 -0.15 -11.56 -13.42
N LYS A 134 0.90 -12.24 -12.95
CA LYS A 134 0.84 -13.67 -12.66
C LYS A 134 0.12 -13.82 -11.32
N HIS A 135 -1.16 -14.15 -11.40
CA HIS A 135 -2.02 -14.25 -10.24
C HIS A 135 -1.65 -15.48 -9.40
N ILE A 136 -1.72 -15.31 -8.09
CA ILE A 136 -1.39 -16.34 -7.11
C ILE A 136 -2.62 -16.58 -6.25
N GLY A 137 -3.02 -17.85 -6.14
CA GLY A 137 -4.14 -18.25 -5.30
C GLY A 137 -3.88 -17.85 -3.84
N ALA A 138 -4.77 -17.02 -3.28
CA ALA A 138 -4.64 -16.45 -1.94
C ALA A 138 -4.56 -17.50 -0.81
N ASN A 139 -4.90 -18.76 -1.07
CA ASN A 139 -4.95 -19.83 -0.07
C ASN A 139 -3.80 -20.83 -0.17
N ASP A 140 -3.16 -20.97 -1.33
CA ASP A 140 -2.26 -22.10 -1.60
C ASP A 140 -0.98 -21.74 -2.37
N LEU A 141 -0.77 -20.45 -2.65
CA LEU A 141 0.39 -19.93 -3.37
C LEU A 141 0.62 -20.45 -4.77
N LYS A 142 -0.34 -21.19 -5.32
CA LYS A 142 -0.16 -21.72 -6.66
C LYS A 142 -0.47 -20.63 -7.65
N ALA A 143 0.28 -20.65 -8.74
CA ALA A 143 -0.03 -19.86 -9.91
C ALA A 143 -1.47 -20.15 -10.34
N ASP A 144 -2.29 -19.12 -10.30
CA ASP A 144 -3.72 -19.16 -10.61
C ASP A 144 -3.99 -18.26 -11.81
N GLY A 145 -3.32 -18.60 -12.91
CA GLY A 145 -3.49 -17.96 -14.20
C GLY A 145 -2.88 -16.54 -14.27
N TRP A 146 -3.55 -15.70 -15.04
CA TRP A 146 -3.10 -14.36 -15.40
C TRP A 146 -4.24 -13.37 -15.22
N ALA A 147 -3.96 -12.22 -14.61
CA ALA A 147 -4.85 -11.08 -14.58
C ALA A 147 -4.30 -9.95 -15.46
N TYR A 148 -5.20 -9.18 -16.05
CA TYR A 148 -4.88 -8.01 -16.86
C TYR A 148 -5.74 -6.86 -16.35
N ILE A 149 -5.10 -5.80 -15.89
CA ILE A 149 -5.78 -4.62 -15.34
C ILE A 149 -5.24 -3.35 -15.96
N MET A 150 -5.99 -2.27 -15.84
CA MET A 150 -5.52 -0.94 -16.17
C MET A 150 -4.70 -0.39 -15.02
N ARG A 151 -3.61 0.31 -15.31
CA ARG A 151 -2.82 1.05 -14.31
C ARG A 151 -3.70 2.01 -13.50
N ASP A 152 -4.68 2.62 -14.17
CA ASP A 152 -5.61 3.57 -13.54
C ASP A 152 -6.73 2.90 -12.74
N SER A 153 -6.80 1.56 -12.67
CA SER A 153 -7.72 0.89 -11.75
C SER A 153 -7.12 0.67 -10.36
N ILE A 154 -5.84 0.99 -10.15
CA ILE A 154 -5.13 0.72 -8.89
C ILE A 154 -5.52 1.75 -7.83
N SER A 155 -6.09 1.28 -6.72
CA SER A 155 -6.36 2.08 -5.53
C SER A 155 -5.23 1.96 -4.49
N GLU A 156 -4.58 0.79 -4.44
CA GLU A 156 -3.50 0.52 -3.49
C GLU A 156 -2.59 -0.63 -3.96
N ILE A 157 -1.30 -0.56 -3.60
CA ILE A 157 -0.39 -1.71 -3.67
C ILE A 157 0.24 -1.93 -2.28
N SER A 158 0.22 -3.17 -1.81
CA SER A 158 0.79 -3.61 -0.55
C SER A 158 1.86 -4.68 -0.77
N ILE A 159 2.98 -4.59 -0.05
CA ILE A 159 4.11 -5.54 -0.12
C ILE A 159 4.57 -5.92 1.28
N GLU A 160 5.20 -7.09 1.41
CA GLU A 160 5.76 -7.59 2.67
C GLU A 160 4.75 -7.72 3.83
N THR A 161 3.45 -7.71 3.54
CA THR A 161 2.42 -7.85 4.58
C THR A 161 2.54 -9.21 5.26
N CYS A 162 2.07 -9.30 6.51
CA CYS A 162 1.98 -10.56 7.25
C CYS A 162 1.20 -11.62 6.47
N ARG A 163 0.16 -11.20 5.73
CA ARG A 163 -0.59 -12.08 4.82
C ARG A 163 0.34 -12.67 3.76
N LEU A 164 1.18 -11.84 3.14
CA LEU A 164 2.16 -12.31 2.14
C LEU A 164 3.25 -13.20 2.76
N ALA A 165 3.57 -13.03 4.05
CA ALA A 165 4.53 -13.87 4.77
C ALA A 165 3.98 -15.25 5.14
N ILE A 166 2.68 -15.37 5.43
CA ILE A 166 2.00 -16.67 5.63
C ILE A 166 1.95 -17.45 4.31
N ILE A 167 1.92 -16.73 3.19
CA ILE A 167 2.00 -17.30 1.85
C ILE A 167 3.48 -17.46 1.42
N LYS A 168 4.38 -18.00 2.26
CA LYS A 168 5.75 -18.40 1.83
C LYS A 168 6.06 -19.85 2.13
#